data_AF-A0A8S3WF31-F1
#
_entry.id   AF-A0A8S3WF31-F1
#
_cell.length_a   1.000
_cell.length_b   1.000
_cell.length_c   1.000
_cell.angle_alpha   90.00
_cell.angle_beta   90.00
_cell.angle_gamma   90.00
#
_symmetry.space_group_name_H-M   'P 1'
#
loop_
_entity.id
_entity.type
_entity.pdbx_description
1 polymer ?
#
loop_
_entity_poly.entity_id
_entity_poly.type
_entity_poly.pdbx_seq_one_letter_code
_entity_poly.pdbx_strand_id
1 'polypeptide(L)'
;MSEVCFICDKPLKESEVVVVYRGMKILIDASVERNDKFFEYLKDKQSVTVHVQCRKMYTRKSSIVAAKRQRETDQGSTFTISPPHTRARVSEPDFNFKRYCLFCGDEANEEAEKKKAQNVRRKIYNVSTLEFKDSILKVAWTRSDDVAKAVIARIEYEFDLVAAEAKYYNNFYFILL
;
A
#
# COMPACT_ATOMS: atom_id res chain seq x y z
N MET A 1 13.16 28.45 -14.34
CA MET A 1 12.08 28.15 -13.38
C MET A 1 11.90 26.66 -13.36
N SER A 2 11.92 26.02 -12.19
CA SER A 2 11.73 24.58 -12.07
C SER A 2 10.31 24.22 -12.53
N GLU A 3 10.16 23.41 -13.57
CA GLU A 3 8.84 22.96 -14.07
C GLU A 3 8.24 21.81 -13.24
N VAL A 4 8.85 21.49 -12.09
CA VAL A 4 8.48 20.38 -11.21
C VAL A 4 8.14 20.88 -9.81
N CYS A 5 7.22 20.21 -9.15
CA CYS A 5 6.85 20.48 -7.77
C CYS A 5 7.91 19.92 -6.81
N PHE A 6 8.53 20.77 -5.99
CA PHE A 6 9.60 20.32 -5.08
C PHE A 6 9.17 19.28 -4.02
N ILE A 7 7.86 19.14 -3.75
CA ILE A 7 7.35 18.22 -2.72
C ILE A 7 7.17 16.80 -3.25
N CYS A 8 6.78 16.66 -4.52
CA CYS A 8 6.44 15.36 -5.11
C CYS A 8 7.23 15.03 -6.38
N ASP A 9 8.10 15.93 -6.83
CA ASP A 9 8.93 15.86 -8.04
C ASP A 9 8.15 15.66 -9.35
N LYS A 10 6.82 15.87 -9.34
CA LYS A 10 5.97 15.76 -10.52
C LYS A 10 5.86 17.08 -11.29
N PRO A 11 5.57 17.03 -12.61
CA PRO A 11 5.39 18.22 -13.44
C PRO A 11 4.30 19.16 -12.92
N LEU A 12 4.55 20.46 -13.03
CA LEU A 12 3.59 21.51 -12.66
C LEU A 12 2.44 21.66 -13.68
N LYS A 13 2.51 21.00 -14.84
CA LYS A 13 1.53 21.12 -15.94
C LYS A 13 0.25 20.30 -15.72
N GLU A 14 0.28 19.30 -14.84
CA GLU A 14 -0.80 18.32 -14.67
C GLU A 14 -1.83 18.70 -13.59
N SER A 15 -1.59 19.75 -12.80
CA SER A 15 -2.40 20.06 -11.62
C SER A 15 -2.32 21.52 -11.23
N GLU A 16 -3.25 21.97 -10.38
CA GLU A 16 -3.27 23.34 -9.88
C GLU A 16 -2.01 23.66 -9.06
N VAL A 17 -1.34 24.76 -9.40
CA VAL A 17 -0.07 25.18 -8.80
C VAL A 17 -0.18 26.52 -8.10
N VAL A 18 0.61 26.68 -7.05
CA VAL A 18 0.71 27.91 -6.28
C VAL A 18 2.18 28.24 -6.00
N VAL A 19 2.52 29.51 -6.16
CA VAL A 19 3.81 30.04 -5.74
C VAL A 19 3.69 30.53 -4.30
N VAL A 20 4.48 29.97 -3.40
CA VAL A 20 4.42 30.25 -1.97
C VAL A 20 5.47 31.30 -1.61
N TYR A 21 5.01 32.50 -1.26
CA TYR A 21 5.87 33.59 -0.74
C TYR A 21 5.72 33.72 0.79
N ARG A 22 4.55 34.17 1.25
CA ARG A 22 4.26 34.40 2.68
C ARG A 22 4.24 33.11 3.52
N GLY A 23 3.99 31.97 2.88
CA GLY A 23 3.88 30.67 3.54
C GLY A 23 5.20 29.91 3.68
N MET A 24 6.34 30.50 3.34
CA MET A 24 7.65 29.83 3.37
C MET A 24 8.02 29.36 4.77
N LYS A 25 7.78 30.19 5.81
CA LYS A 25 8.02 29.80 7.21
C LYS A 25 7.29 28.52 7.59
N ILE A 26 6.03 28.37 7.19
CA ILE A 26 5.23 27.18 7.47
C ILE A 26 5.80 25.94 6.77
N LEU A 27 6.30 26.08 5.54
CA LEU A 27 6.96 24.97 4.83
C LEU A 27 8.28 24.58 5.50
N ILE A 28 9.08 25.55 5.94
CA ILE A 28 10.32 25.31 6.69
C ILE A 28 10.02 24.60 8.01
N ASP A 29 9.07 25.12 8.79
CA ASP A 29 8.66 24.54 10.07
C ASP A 29 8.14 23.11 9.87
N ALA A 30 7.32 22.87 8.85
CA ALA A 30 6.84 21.54 8.50
C ALA A 30 7.99 20.60 8.10
N SER A 31 8.97 21.08 7.34
CA SER A 31 10.15 20.28 6.95
C SER A 31 11.04 19.91 8.14
N VAL A 32 11.30 20.88 9.02
CA VAL A 32 12.04 20.66 10.28
C VAL A 32 11.29 19.64 11.12
N GLU A 33 9.98 19.79 11.25
CA GLU A 33 9.16 18.87 12.02
C GLU A 33 9.15 17.46 11.39
N ARG A 34 9.09 17.35 10.07
CA ARG A 34 9.16 16.06 9.35
C ARG A 34 10.55 15.43 9.36
N ASN A 35 11.59 16.19 9.73
CA ASN A 35 12.99 15.82 9.65
C ASN A 35 13.37 15.28 8.25
N ASP A 36 12.93 15.98 7.20
CA ASP A 36 13.11 15.57 5.80
C ASP A 36 14.26 16.27 5.07
N LYS A 37 15.01 17.13 5.77
CA LYS A 37 16.15 17.92 5.26
C LYS A 37 15.79 18.93 4.17
N PHE A 38 14.52 19.05 3.77
CA PHE A 38 14.11 20.07 2.80
C PHE A 38 14.25 21.50 3.34
N PHE A 39 14.29 21.67 4.66
CA PHE A 39 14.46 22.96 5.32
C PHE A 39 15.80 23.60 4.97
N GLU A 40 16.83 22.81 4.66
CA GLU A 40 18.14 23.30 4.22
C GLU A 40 17.99 24.02 2.88
N TYR A 41 17.30 23.38 1.93
CA TYR A 41 16.99 23.98 0.63
C TYR A 41 16.02 25.18 0.74
N LEU A 42 15.01 25.09 1.61
CA LEU A 42 13.97 26.11 1.73
C LEU A 42 14.45 27.40 2.41
N LYS A 43 15.47 27.35 3.27
CA LYS A 43 16.02 28.53 3.95
C LYS A 43 16.60 29.57 2.99
N ASP A 44 17.18 29.13 1.88
CA ASP A 44 17.84 30.00 0.91
C ASP A 44 16.92 30.46 -0.22
N LYS A 45 15.62 30.17 -0.14
CA LYS A 45 14.63 30.51 -1.18
C LYS A 45 13.64 31.57 -0.70
N GLN A 46 13.38 32.56 -1.54
CA GLN A 46 12.32 33.55 -1.31
C GLN A 46 10.92 33.01 -1.65
N SER A 47 10.84 32.07 -2.59
CA SER A 47 9.59 31.41 -2.95
C SER A 47 9.83 30.05 -3.58
N VAL A 48 8.79 29.21 -3.56
CA VAL A 48 8.77 27.89 -4.19
C VAL A 48 7.44 27.66 -4.87
N THR A 49 7.47 26.94 -6.00
CA THR A 49 6.26 26.56 -6.74
C THR A 49 5.92 25.12 -6.43
N VAL A 50 4.67 24.88 -6.04
CA VAL A 50 4.16 23.56 -5.66
C VAL A 50 2.74 23.37 -6.14
N HIS A 51 2.29 22.12 -6.24
CA HIS A 51 0.87 21.86 -6.37
C HIS A 51 0.14 22.32 -5.10
N VAL A 52 -1.06 22.87 -5.27
CA VAL A 52 -1.93 23.32 -4.16
C VAL A 52 -2.15 22.17 -3.17
N GLN A 53 -2.43 20.97 -3.68
CA GLN A 53 -2.65 19.79 -2.86
C GLN A 53 -1.38 19.33 -2.12
N CYS A 54 -0.21 19.41 -2.77
CA CYS A 54 1.06 19.09 -2.13
C CYS A 54 1.32 20.01 -0.94
N ARG A 55 1.12 21.33 -1.10
CA ARG A 55 1.23 22.28 0.01
C ARG A 55 0.32 21.92 1.17
N LYS A 56 -0.97 21.69 0.89
CA LYS A 56 -1.98 21.36 1.90
C LYS A 56 -1.62 20.09 2.65
N MET A 57 -1.18 19.05 1.94
CA MET A 57 -0.81 17.77 2.53
C MET A 57 0.46 17.90 3.37
N TYR A 58 1.48 18.57 2.84
CA TYR A 58 2.79 18.69 3.46
C TYR A 58 2.76 19.42 4.81
N THR A 59 1.96 20.48 4.91
CA THR A 59 1.81 21.26 6.15
C THR A 59 0.72 20.72 7.09
N ARG A 60 0.02 19.63 6.73
CA ARG A 60 -1.05 19.06 7.57
C ARG A 60 -0.43 18.28 8.73
N LYS A 61 -0.84 18.61 9.97
CA LYS A 61 -0.36 17.95 11.21
C LYS A 61 -0.37 16.42 11.13
N SER A 62 -1.47 15.82 10.65
CA SER A 62 -1.56 14.36 10.53
C SER A 62 -0.57 13.76 9.52
N SER A 63 -0.26 14.48 8.44
CA SER A 63 0.76 14.05 7.47
C SER A 63 2.17 14.16 8.05
N ILE A 64 2.44 15.20 8.83
CA ILE A 64 3.73 15.39 9.50
C ILE A 64 3.97 14.25 10.50
N VAL A 65 2.97 13.92 11.33
CA VAL A 65 3.04 12.77 12.25
C VAL A 65 3.23 11.45 11.50
N ALA A 66 2.58 11.27 10.35
CA ALA A 66 2.77 10.07 9.54
C ALA A 66 4.20 9.96 8.99
N ALA A 67 4.77 11.06 8.50
CA ALA A 67 6.14 11.09 7.98
C ALA A 67 7.20 10.82 9.06
N LYS A 68 6.99 11.34 10.29
CA LYS A 68 7.85 11.02 11.45
C LYS A 68 7.88 9.52 11.71
N ARG A 69 6.71 8.88 11.80
CA ARG A 69 6.60 7.43 12.07
C ARG A 69 7.28 6.57 11.02
N GLN A 70 7.16 6.94 9.74
CA GLN A 70 7.82 6.22 8.64
C GLN A 70 9.35 6.28 8.76
N ARG A 71 9.90 7.45 9.08
CA ARG A 71 11.36 7.61 9.25
C ARG A 71 11.91 6.91 10.48
N GLU A 72 11.14 6.83 11.56
CA GLU A 72 11.50 6.03 12.74
C GLU A 72 11.56 4.54 12.42
N THR A 73 10.71 4.05 11.52
CA THR A 73 10.76 2.66 11.03
C THR A 73 11.95 2.42 10.10
N ASP A 74 12.33 3.40 9.27
CA ASP A 74 13.48 3.28 8.35
C ASP A 74 14.84 3.41 9.05
N GLN A 75 14.94 4.18 10.13
CA GLN A 75 16.20 4.37 10.89
C GLN A 75 16.39 3.35 12.03
N GLY A 76 15.32 2.65 12.43
CA GLY A 76 15.36 1.55 13.39
C GLY A 76 15.37 0.20 12.68
N SER A 77 16.48 -0.16 12.01
CA SER A 77 16.74 -1.55 11.61
C SER A 77 17.01 -2.42 12.83
N THR A 78 15.96 -2.68 13.60
CA THR A 78 15.82 -3.85 14.43
C THR A 78 14.40 -4.34 14.23
N PHE A 79 14.27 -5.52 13.63
CA PHE A 79 13.01 -6.24 13.50
C PHE A 79 12.45 -6.58 14.90
N THR A 80 11.79 -5.62 15.55
CA THR A 80 10.88 -5.92 16.66
C THR A 80 9.47 -5.70 16.16
N ILE A 81 8.89 -6.80 15.70
CA ILE A 81 7.48 -6.97 15.37
C ILE A 81 6.68 -6.58 16.62
N SER A 82 6.22 -5.33 16.66
CA SER A 82 5.12 -4.90 17.54
C SER A 82 3.87 -4.77 16.69
N PRO A 83 2.71 -5.33 17.10
CA PRO A 83 1.52 -5.32 16.29
C PRO A 83 1.02 -3.88 16.11
N PRO A 84 0.75 -3.38 14.90
CA PRO A 84 0.17 -2.05 14.75
C PRO A 84 -1.30 -2.11 15.18
N HIS A 85 -1.56 -1.60 16.38
CA HIS A 85 -2.88 -1.30 16.87
C HIS A 85 -3.60 -0.38 15.85
N THR A 86 -4.75 -0.86 15.39
CA THR A 86 -5.89 -0.17 14.76
C THR A 86 -5.61 1.24 14.22
N ARG A 87 -5.25 1.35 12.95
CA ARG A 87 -5.55 2.56 12.17
C ARG A 87 -6.73 2.25 11.27
N ALA A 88 -7.88 2.83 11.59
CA ALA A 88 -8.98 3.01 10.65
C ALA A 88 -8.47 3.83 9.45
N ARG A 89 -7.94 3.13 8.45
CA ARG A 89 -7.85 3.67 7.08
C ARG A 89 -9.26 3.67 6.53
N VAL A 90 -9.56 4.64 5.67
CA VAL A 90 -10.70 4.53 4.76
C VAL A 90 -10.52 3.21 4.04
N SER A 91 -11.26 2.18 4.46
CA SER A 91 -11.11 0.85 3.89
C SER A 91 -11.72 0.91 2.50
N GLU A 92 -10.86 0.95 1.47
CA GLU A 92 -11.09 -0.02 0.40
C GLU A 92 -11.35 -1.35 1.11
N PRO A 93 -12.44 -2.06 0.78
CA PRO A 93 -12.88 -3.20 1.58
C PRO A 93 -11.68 -4.14 1.73
N ASP A 94 -11.30 -4.40 2.98
CA ASP A 94 -10.29 -5.41 3.30
C ASP A 94 -10.59 -6.62 2.43
N PHE A 95 -9.58 -7.12 1.71
CA PHE A 95 -9.78 -8.19 0.75
C PHE A 95 -10.49 -9.36 1.45
N ASN A 96 -11.72 -9.63 1.06
CA ASN A 96 -12.55 -10.58 1.79
C ASN A 96 -12.17 -12.01 1.38
N PHE A 97 -11.22 -12.59 2.10
CA PHE A 97 -10.70 -13.94 1.91
C PHE A 97 -11.77 -15.03 1.92
N LYS A 98 -12.87 -14.81 2.65
CA LYS A 98 -14.03 -15.71 2.72
C LYS A 98 -14.92 -15.65 1.47
N ARG A 99 -14.92 -14.53 0.75
CA ARG A 99 -15.74 -14.30 -0.45
C ARG A 99 -14.97 -14.40 -1.75
N TYR A 100 -13.69 -14.04 -1.77
CA TYR A 100 -12.88 -13.94 -2.98
C TYR A 100 -11.73 -14.93 -2.97
N CYS A 101 -11.37 -15.43 -4.14
CA CYS A 101 -10.23 -16.30 -4.34
C CYS A 101 -8.93 -15.55 -4.08
N LEU A 102 -8.09 -16.08 -3.19
CA LEU A 102 -6.77 -15.60 -2.83
C LEU A 102 -5.89 -15.22 -4.04
N PHE A 103 -5.95 -16.04 -5.10
CA PHE A 103 -5.06 -15.93 -6.26
C PHE A 103 -5.58 -15.01 -7.37
N CYS A 104 -6.81 -15.21 -7.85
CA CYS A 104 -7.36 -14.38 -8.93
C CYS A 104 -8.12 -13.14 -8.44
N GLY A 105 -8.66 -13.15 -7.21
CA GLY A 105 -9.58 -12.12 -6.73
C GLY A 105 -11.02 -12.29 -7.20
N ASP A 106 -11.35 -13.32 -7.98
CA ASP A 106 -12.73 -13.62 -8.38
C ASP A 106 -13.57 -14.09 -7.19
N GLU A 107 -14.89 -13.89 -7.25
CA GLU A 107 -15.82 -14.35 -6.23
C GLU A 107 -15.88 -15.89 -6.14
N ALA A 108 -15.44 -16.44 -5.02
CA ALA A 108 -15.42 -17.85 -4.69
C ALA A 108 -16.76 -18.32 -4.09
N ASN A 109 -17.82 -18.27 -4.91
CA ASN A 109 -19.16 -18.69 -4.52
C ASN A 109 -19.44 -20.14 -4.95
N GLU A 110 -19.56 -21.05 -3.98
CA GLU A 110 -19.84 -22.47 -4.23
C GLU A 110 -21.20 -22.73 -4.91
N GLU A 111 -22.22 -21.97 -4.55
CA GLU A 111 -23.57 -22.10 -5.12
C GLU A 111 -23.57 -21.67 -6.58
N ALA A 112 -22.85 -20.60 -6.90
CA ALA A 112 -22.67 -20.15 -8.27
C ALA A 112 -21.86 -21.18 -9.09
N GLU A 113 -20.82 -21.78 -8.52
CA GLU A 113 -20.04 -22.83 -9.18
C GLU A 113 -20.85 -24.13 -9.39
N LYS A 114 -21.76 -24.48 -8.48
CA LYS A 114 -22.68 -25.64 -8.63
C LYS A 114 -23.65 -25.50 -9.80
N LYS A 115 -24.00 -24.27 -10.18
CA LYS A 115 -24.90 -23.98 -11.32
C LYS A 115 -24.20 -24.07 -12.68
N LYS A 116 -22.87 -24.10 -12.69
CA LYS A 116 -22.08 -24.22 -13.93
C LYS A 116 -22.06 -25.66 -14.42
N ALA A 117 -21.92 -25.84 -15.73
CA ALA A 117 -21.71 -27.16 -16.32
C ALA A 117 -20.42 -27.80 -15.77
N GLN A 118 -20.44 -29.13 -15.61
CA GLN A 118 -19.37 -29.87 -14.92
C GLN A 118 -17.98 -29.66 -15.52
N ASN A 119 -17.91 -29.43 -16.85
CA ASN A 119 -16.68 -29.20 -17.59
C ASN A 119 -16.04 -27.82 -17.36
N VAL A 120 -16.79 -26.84 -16.84
CA VAL A 120 -16.30 -25.47 -16.58
C VAL A 120 -16.34 -25.09 -15.10
N ARG A 121 -16.83 -25.99 -14.25
CA ARG A 121 -16.95 -25.79 -12.81
C ARG A 121 -15.57 -25.78 -12.14
N ARG A 122 -15.26 -24.71 -11.42
CA ARG A 122 -14.04 -24.60 -10.63
C ARG A 122 -14.27 -25.18 -9.23
N LYS A 123 -13.31 -25.97 -8.73
CA LYS A 123 -13.34 -26.45 -7.33
C LYS A 123 -12.74 -25.39 -6.42
N ILE A 124 -13.46 -25.06 -5.35
CA ILE A 124 -13.04 -24.13 -4.30
C ILE A 124 -12.47 -24.93 -3.13
N TYR A 125 -11.37 -24.46 -2.57
CA TYR A 125 -10.68 -25.01 -1.42
C TYR A 125 -10.51 -23.93 -0.36
N ASN A 126 -10.43 -24.36 0.89
CA ASN A 126 -10.10 -23.49 2.01
C ASN A 126 -8.65 -23.69 2.42
N VAL A 127 -8.01 -22.63 2.88
CA VAL A 127 -6.70 -22.72 3.53
C VAL A 127 -6.86 -23.39 4.89
N SER A 128 -6.10 -24.46 5.12
CA SER A 128 -6.19 -25.27 6.34
C SER A 128 -4.90 -25.31 7.15
N THR A 129 -3.79 -24.81 6.62
CA THR A 129 -2.47 -24.82 7.29
C THR A 129 -1.87 -23.42 7.32
N LEU A 130 -1.20 -23.10 8.43
CA LEU A 130 -0.50 -21.81 8.59
C LEU A 130 0.70 -21.69 7.64
N GLU A 131 1.40 -22.79 7.40
CA GLU A 131 2.55 -22.89 6.47
C GLU A 131 2.18 -22.59 5.00
N PHE A 132 0.88 -22.61 4.69
CA PHE A 132 0.39 -22.32 3.35
C PHE A 132 0.74 -20.89 2.91
N LYS A 133 0.71 -19.92 3.85
CA LYS A 133 1.07 -18.53 3.58
C LYS A 133 2.53 -18.41 3.15
N ASP A 134 3.44 -19.00 3.93
CA ASP A 134 4.88 -18.91 3.67
C ASP A 134 5.26 -19.59 2.35
N SER A 135 4.60 -20.71 2.06
CA SER A 135 4.76 -21.42 0.78
C SER A 135 4.37 -20.54 -0.41
N ILE A 136 3.23 -19.84 -0.32
CA ILE A 136 2.78 -18.92 -1.38
C ILE A 136 3.72 -17.73 -1.50
N LEU A 137 4.13 -17.11 -0.39
CA LEU A 137 5.03 -15.96 -0.40
C LEU A 137 6.35 -16.31 -1.09
N LYS A 138 6.97 -17.44 -0.71
CA LYS A 138 8.23 -17.90 -1.31
C LYS A 138 8.14 -18.02 -2.83
N VAL A 139 7.06 -18.62 -3.33
CA VAL A 139 6.82 -18.80 -4.76
C VAL A 139 6.56 -17.46 -5.45
N ALA A 140 5.73 -16.60 -4.86
CA ALA A 140 5.37 -15.31 -5.42
C ALA A 140 6.60 -14.37 -5.54
N TRP A 141 7.45 -14.32 -4.51
CA TRP A 141 8.70 -13.56 -4.55
C TRP A 141 9.65 -14.05 -5.65
N THR A 142 9.71 -15.36 -5.88
CA THR A 142 10.54 -15.97 -6.94
C THR A 142 10.07 -15.59 -8.34
N ARG A 143 8.75 -15.53 -8.55
CA ARG A 143 8.16 -15.30 -9.89
C ARG A 143 8.08 -13.82 -10.26
N SER A 144 7.85 -12.93 -9.29
CA SER A 144 7.84 -11.46 -9.48
C SER A 144 6.97 -10.91 -10.62
N ASP A 145 5.95 -11.66 -11.08
CA ASP A 145 4.98 -11.22 -12.08
C ASP A 145 3.83 -10.41 -11.45
N ASP A 146 2.98 -9.79 -12.27
CA ASP A 146 1.89 -8.94 -11.78
C ASP A 146 0.87 -9.72 -10.92
N VAL A 147 0.67 -11.00 -11.23
CA VAL A 147 -0.15 -11.90 -10.44
C VAL A 147 0.51 -12.16 -9.07
N ALA A 148 1.81 -12.44 -9.01
CA ALA A 148 2.52 -12.64 -7.76
C ALA A 148 2.50 -11.38 -6.89
N LYS A 149 2.71 -10.19 -7.48
CA LYS A 149 2.61 -8.91 -6.77
C LYS A 149 1.21 -8.70 -6.19
N ALA A 150 0.17 -9.01 -6.95
CA ALA A 150 -1.21 -8.92 -6.48
C ALA A 150 -1.50 -9.91 -5.34
N VAL A 151 -0.97 -11.13 -5.42
CA VAL A 151 -1.10 -12.14 -4.36
C VAL A 151 -0.37 -11.68 -3.09
N ILE A 152 0.89 -11.23 -3.21
CA ILE A 152 1.67 -10.69 -2.08
C ILE A 152 0.90 -9.56 -1.41
N ALA A 153 0.45 -8.55 -2.18
CA ALA A 153 -0.27 -7.41 -1.64
C ALA A 153 -1.55 -7.79 -0.87
N ARG A 154 -2.22 -8.88 -1.24
CA ARG A 154 -3.37 -9.41 -0.51
C ARG A 154 -2.95 -10.08 0.79
N ILE A 155 -1.95 -10.96 0.75
CA ILE A 155 -1.62 -11.84 1.89
C ILE A 155 -0.61 -11.23 2.88
N GLU A 156 0.15 -10.22 2.47
CA GLU A 156 1.24 -9.64 3.26
C GLU A 156 0.74 -9.17 4.63
N TYR A 157 -0.43 -8.52 4.65
CA TYR A 157 -1.01 -7.96 5.87
C TYR A 157 -1.95 -8.91 6.63
N GLU A 158 -2.29 -10.07 6.06
CA GLU A 158 -3.16 -11.05 6.72
C GLU A 158 -2.32 -12.01 7.57
N PHE A 159 -2.52 -11.99 8.90
CA PHE A 159 -1.69 -12.79 9.80
C PHE A 159 -2.03 -14.28 9.71
N ASP A 160 -3.31 -14.61 9.59
CA ASP A 160 -3.80 -15.97 9.64
C ASP A 160 -4.87 -16.21 8.56
N LEU A 161 -4.44 -16.83 7.46
CA LEU A 161 -5.31 -17.18 6.34
C LEU A 161 -6.35 -18.25 6.73
N VAL A 162 -6.08 -19.06 7.76
CA VAL A 162 -7.03 -20.06 8.27
C VAL A 162 -8.14 -19.34 9.06
N ALA A 163 -7.76 -18.43 9.95
CA ALA A 163 -8.72 -17.60 10.70
C ALA A 163 -9.55 -16.68 9.78
N ALA A 164 -8.95 -16.19 8.69
CA ALA A 164 -9.65 -15.43 7.65
C ALA A 164 -10.56 -16.28 6.75
N GLU A 165 -10.63 -17.59 6.96
CA GLU A 165 -11.37 -18.57 6.15
C GLU A 165 -11.04 -18.46 4.65
N ALA A 166 -9.76 -18.27 4.33
CA ALA A 166 -9.33 -17.95 2.97
C ALA A 166 -9.66 -19.06 1.97
N LYS A 167 -10.16 -18.65 0.80
CA LYS A 167 -10.57 -19.54 -0.29
C LYS A 167 -9.70 -19.41 -1.52
N TYR A 168 -9.56 -20.50 -2.27
CA TYR A 168 -8.87 -20.51 -3.56
C TYR A 168 -9.42 -21.56 -4.53
N TYR A 169 -9.15 -21.41 -5.83
CA TYR A 169 -9.53 -22.39 -6.85
C TYR A 169 -8.39 -23.38 -7.15
N ASN A 170 -8.73 -24.65 -7.46
CA ASN A 170 -7.75 -25.70 -7.82
C ASN A 170 -6.93 -25.42 -9.08
N ASN A 171 -7.38 -24.51 -9.93
CA ASN A 171 -6.83 -24.38 -11.30
C ASN A 171 -5.54 -23.55 -11.37
N PHE A 172 -4.90 -23.28 -10.25
CA PHE A 172 -3.63 -22.55 -10.18
C PHE A 172 -2.40 -23.47 -10.14
N TYR A 173 -2.49 -24.64 -10.77
CA TYR A 173 -1.34 -25.52 -11.08
C TYR A 173 -0.20 -24.81 -11.85
N PHE A 174 -0.40 -23.58 -12.36
CA PHE A 174 0.63 -22.73 -12.98
C PHE A 174 1.39 -21.80 -12.01
N ILE A 175 1.05 -21.76 -10.72
CA ILE A 175 1.79 -20.94 -9.74
C ILE A 175 2.85 -21.78 -9.00
N LEU A 176 2.68 -23.09 -8.87
CA LEU A 176 3.49 -23.95 -7.99
C LEU A 176 4.59 -24.78 -8.70
N LEU A 177 4.78 -24.62 -10.01
CA LEU A 177 5.88 -25.19 -10.80
C LEU A 177 6.66 -24.06 -11.47
#